data_AF-A0A953RR33-F1
#
_entry.id   AF-A0A953RR33-F1
#
_cell.length_a   1.000
_cell.length_b   1.000
_cell.length_c   1.000
_cell.angle_alpha   90.00
_cell.angle_beta   90.00
_cell.angle_gamma   90.00
#
_symmetry.space_group_name_H-M   'P 1'
#
loop_
_entity.id
_entity.type
_entity.pdbx_description
1 polymer ?
#
loop_
_entity_poly.entity_id
_entity_poly.type
_entity_poly.pdbx_seq_one_letter_code
_entity_poly.pdbx_strand_id
1 'polypeptide(L)'
;MFSTILIALIFPAGAAFGASKPHVIGFGKWTTVKWCAGPEEANCVDLKMRALYVDGRARESTLSAVHDITERLFVVRRAFRVNDTLPGDPSATHWVWQRGGWLLVDRMTGRISALALPEFDPSYSVVSWYRDYAAYCGVSDDGKKLFAIVFQLDAASRS
;
A
#
# COMPACT_ATOMS: atom_id res chain seq x y z
N MET A 1 1.90 71.43 -17.37
CA MET A 1 1.86 70.33 -16.39
C MET A 1 1.16 69.15 -17.05
N PHE A 2 1.92 68.15 -17.49
CA PHE A 2 1.37 66.97 -18.18
C PHE A 2 0.94 65.93 -17.14
N SER A 3 -0.37 65.65 -17.08
CA SER A 3 -0.94 64.63 -16.22
C SER A 3 -0.81 63.27 -16.90
N THR A 4 -0.01 62.37 -16.33
CA THR A 4 0.18 61.00 -16.81
C THR A 4 -0.76 60.08 -16.04
N ILE A 5 -1.77 59.53 -16.71
CA ILE A 5 -2.69 58.53 -16.15
C ILE A 5 -2.06 57.15 -16.33
N LEU A 6 -1.70 56.52 -15.22
CA LEU A 6 -1.18 55.14 -15.16
C LEU A 6 -2.35 54.17 -15.02
N ILE A 7 -2.68 53.42 -16.07
CA ILE A 7 -3.70 52.36 -16.03
C ILE A 7 -3.03 51.07 -15.57
N ALA A 8 -3.35 50.61 -14.37
CA ALA A 8 -2.89 49.33 -13.83
C ALA A 8 -3.75 48.18 -14.41
N LEU A 9 -3.16 47.38 -15.29
CA LEU A 9 -3.74 46.13 -15.77
C LEU A 9 -3.61 45.04 -14.69
N ILE A 10 -4.71 44.79 -13.96
CA ILE A 10 -4.83 43.66 -13.04
C ILE A 10 -5.12 42.42 -13.88
N PHE A 11 -4.08 41.60 -14.15
CA PHE A 11 -4.26 40.27 -14.71
C PHE A 11 -4.81 39.33 -13.62
N PRO A 12 -6.01 38.74 -13.79
CA PRO A 12 -6.44 37.66 -12.92
C PRO A 12 -5.55 36.44 -13.23
N ALA A 13 -4.68 36.08 -12.29
CA ALA A 13 -3.98 34.80 -12.29
C ALA A 13 -5.00 33.69 -12.01
N GLY A 14 -5.76 33.31 -13.04
CA GLY A 14 -6.62 32.14 -12.99
C GLY A 14 -5.74 30.90 -12.85
N ALA A 15 -5.72 30.31 -11.65
CA ALA A 15 -5.14 28.99 -11.45
C ALA A 15 -5.96 27.97 -12.24
N ALA A 16 -5.51 27.65 -13.44
CA ALA A 16 -6.07 26.56 -14.23
C ALA A 16 -5.65 25.24 -13.57
N PHE A 17 -6.50 24.73 -12.68
CA PHE A 17 -6.39 23.34 -12.23
C PHE A 17 -6.75 22.45 -13.41
N GLY A 18 -5.73 21.88 -14.06
CA GLY A 18 -5.93 20.87 -15.10
C GLY A 18 -6.71 19.69 -14.52
N ALA A 19 -7.74 19.24 -15.22
CA ALA A 19 -8.50 18.07 -14.83
C ALA A 19 -7.54 16.87 -14.74
N SER A 20 -7.45 16.27 -13.55
CA SER A 20 -6.70 15.02 -13.35
C SER A 20 -7.25 13.98 -14.33
N LYS A 21 -6.38 13.40 -15.17
CA LYS A 21 -6.78 12.26 -15.99
C LYS A 21 -7.23 11.15 -15.03
N PRO A 22 -8.40 10.55 -15.23
CA PRO A 22 -8.85 9.46 -14.38
C PRO A 22 -7.86 8.29 -14.49
N HIS A 23 -7.38 7.83 -13.35
CA HIS A 23 -6.46 6.68 -13.28
C HIS A 23 -7.24 5.37 -13.33
N VAL A 24 -6.70 4.38 -14.02
CA VAL A 24 -7.31 3.03 -14.08
C VAL A 24 -6.55 2.09 -13.18
N ILE A 25 -7.22 1.63 -12.12
CA ILE A 25 -6.71 0.59 -11.22
C ILE A 25 -7.14 -0.78 -11.72
N GLY A 26 -6.19 -1.69 -11.87
CA GLY A 26 -6.44 -3.07 -12.30
C GLY A 26 -5.69 -4.10 -11.47
N PHE A 27 -6.15 -5.34 -11.51
CA PHE A 27 -5.46 -6.48 -10.90
C PHE A 27 -5.14 -7.54 -11.93
N GLY A 28 -3.96 -8.13 -11.81
CA GLY A 28 -3.54 -9.27 -12.61
C GLY A 28 -4.28 -10.56 -12.24
N LYS A 29 -3.94 -11.63 -12.95
CA LYS A 29 -4.39 -12.98 -12.61
C LYS A 29 -3.78 -13.43 -11.29
N TRP A 30 -4.52 -14.25 -10.55
CA TRP A 30 -4.00 -14.91 -9.37
C TRP A 30 -2.88 -15.88 -9.73
N THR A 31 -1.81 -15.86 -8.96
CA THR A 31 -0.68 -16.80 -9.04
C THR A 31 -0.35 -17.27 -7.64
N THR A 32 -0.09 -18.57 -7.48
CA THR A 32 0.30 -19.14 -6.20
C THR A 32 1.81 -19.10 -6.07
N VAL A 33 2.31 -18.63 -4.94
CA VAL A 33 3.73 -18.63 -4.58
C VAL A 33 3.91 -19.32 -3.23
N LYS A 34 5.05 -19.96 -3.02
CA LYS A 34 5.39 -20.48 -1.69
C LYS A 34 5.95 -19.36 -0.83
N TRP A 35 5.46 -19.28 0.41
CA TRP A 35 5.99 -18.41 1.44
C TRP A 35 6.35 -19.24 2.66
N CYS A 36 7.62 -19.22 3.04
CA CYS A 36 8.14 -19.99 4.14
C CYS A 36 8.49 -19.00 5.26
N ALA A 37 7.79 -19.12 6.39
CA ALA A 37 8.01 -18.24 7.53
C ALA A 37 9.05 -18.87 8.47
N GLY A 38 10.10 -18.12 8.80
CA GLY A 38 11.14 -18.53 9.75
C GLY A 38 12.45 -18.98 9.10
N PRO A 39 13.53 -19.10 9.90
CA PRO A 39 14.91 -19.24 9.40
C PRO A 39 15.22 -20.60 8.75
N GLU A 40 14.43 -21.63 9.02
CA GLU A 40 14.65 -22.98 8.44
C GLU A 40 13.79 -23.25 7.22
N GLU A 41 12.94 -22.31 6.78
CA GLU A 41 11.95 -22.47 5.71
C GLU A 41 11.06 -23.73 5.82
N ALA A 42 11.06 -24.42 6.96
CA ALA A 42 10.49 -25.75 7.10
C ALA A 42 8.95 -25.77 6.95
N ASN A 43 8.30 -24.66 7.28
CA ASN A 43 6.85 -24.50 7.22
C ASN A 43 6.45 -23.53 6.12
N CYS A 44 6.49 -23.99 4.88
CA CYS A 44 6.01 -23.24 3.73
C CYS A 44 4.50 -23.34 3.58
N VAL A 45 3.85 -22.20 3.33
CA VAL A 45 2.43 -22.13 2.97
C VAL A 45 2.26 -21.47 1.61
N ASP A 46 1.23 -21.93 0.88
CA ASP A 46 0.87 -21.35 -0.40
C ASP A 46 0.17 -20.00 -0.21
N LEU A 47 0.70 -18.98 -0.89
CA LEU A 47 0.13 -17.64 -0.96
C LEU A 47 -0.42 -17.37 -2.35
N LYS A 48 -1.68 -16.95 -2.42
CA LYS A 48 -2.23 -16.37 -3.64
C LYS A 48 -1.84 -14.90 -3.72
N MET A 49 -1.10 -14.54 -4.77
CA MET A 49 -0.73 -13.18 -5.09
C MET A 49 -1.21 -12.77 -6.48
N ARG A 50 -1.27 -11.46 -6.71
CA ARG A 50 -1.48 -10.87 -8.04
C ARG A 50 -0.88 -9.48 -8.10
N ALA A 51 -0.49 -9.04 -9.29
CA ALA A 51 0.00 -7.68 -9.49
C ALA A 51 -1.16 -6.66 -9.39
N LEU A 52 -0.88 -5.52 -8.76
CA LEU A 52 -1.69 -4.31 -8.77
C LEU A 52 -1.15 -3.39 -9.86
N TYR A 53 -2.02 -2.97 -10.77
CA TYR A 53 -1.71 -2.10 -11.89
C TYR A 53 -2.33 -0.72 -11.70
N VAL A 54 -1.59 0.31 -12.11
CA VAL A 54 -2.08 1.68 -12.28
C VAL A 54 -1.77 2.08 -13.71
N ASP A 55 -2.80 2.42 -14.48
CA ASP A 55 -2.71 2.80 -15.90
C ASP A 55 -1.96 1.76 -16.74
N GLY A 56 -2.25 0.49 -16.49
CA GLY A 56 -1.62 -0.65 -17.19
C GLY A 56 -0.19 -0.95 -16.76
N ARG A 57 0.40 -0.22 -15.80
CA ARG A 57 1.75 -0.48 -15.27
C ARG A 57 1.68 -1.21 -13.94
N ALA A 58 2.37 -2.34 -13.83
CA ALA A 58 2.49 -3.07 -12.55
C ALA A 58 3.23 -2.17 -11.54
N ARG A 59 2.61 -1.92 -10.38
CA ARG A 59 3.16 -1.06 -9.33
C ARG A 59 3.56 -1.85 -8.09
N GLU A 60 2.69 -2.76 -7.66
CA GLU A 60 2.89 -3.56 -6.45
C GLU A 60 2.46 -5.00 -6.69
N SER A 61 3.01 -5.93 -5.92
CA SER A 61 2.41 -7.26 -5.79
C SER A 61 1.53 -7.27 -4.55
N THR A 62 0.38 -7.92 -4.64
CA THR A 62 -0.63 -7.89 -3.58
C THR A 62 -1.06 -9.29 -3.20
N LEU A 63 -1.37 -9.43 -1.91
CA LEU A 63 -2.01 -10.59 -1.30
C LEU A 63 -3.45 -10.23 -0.98
N SER A 64 -4.25 -11.28 -0.74
CA SER A 64 -5.64 -11.21 -0.26
C SER A 64 -6.62 -10.46 -1.17
N ALA A 65 -7.90 -10.59 -0.84
CA ALA A 65 -8.94 -9.77 -1.46
C ALA A 65 -8.73 -8.28 -1.12
N VAL A 66 -9.32 -7.44 -1.96
CA VAL A 66 -9.44 -6.00 -1.72
C VAL A 66 -10.54 -5.76 -0.71
N HIS A 67 -10.33 -4.83 0.21
CA HIS A 67 -11.37 -4.33 1.11
C HIS A 67 -11.64 -2.85 0.83
N ASP A 68 -12.90 -2.52 0.56
CA ASP A 68 -13.32 -1.16 0.25
C ASP A 68 -13.56 -0.37 1.52
N ILE A 69 -12.84 0.74 1.68
CA ILE A 69 -13.05 1.70 2.78
C ILE A 69 -14.11 2.71 2.36
N THR A 70 -13.99 3.23 1.14
CA THR A 70 -14.95 4.10 0.46
C THR A 70 -15.04 3.73 -1.02
N GLU A 71 -15.90 4.39 -1.78
CA GLU A 71 -15.91 4.25 -3.24
C GLU A 71 -14.55 4.61 -3.87
N ARG A 72 -13.84 5.58 -3.28
CA ARG A 72 -12.53 6.06 -3.75
C ARG A 72 -11.35 5.27 -3.20
N LEU A 73 -11.41 4.86 -1.94
CA LEU A 73 -10.29 4.29 -1.20
C LEU A 73 -10.52 2.81 -0.90
N PHE A 74 -9.50 2.00 -1.16
CA PHE A 74 -9.48 0.61 -0.73
C PHE A 74 -8.13 0.23 -0.14
N VAL A 75 -8.13 -0.85 0.61
CA VAL A 75 -6.91 -1.44 1.18
C VAL A 75 -6.66 -2.81 0.60
N VAL A 76 -5.38 -3.13 0.47
CA VAL A 76 -4.91 -4.44 0.00
C VAL A 76 -3.58 -4.77 0.65
N ARG A 77 -3.33 -6.05 0.94
CA ARG A 77 -2.07 -6.48 1.58
C ARG A 77 -0.94 -6.54 0.56
N ARG A 78 0.23 -6.02 0.90
CA ARG A 78 1.41 -6.04 0.02
C ARG A 78 2.10 -7.41 0.01
N ALA A 79 2.67 -7.77 -1.13
CA ALA A 79 3.68 -8.81 -1.28
C ALA A 79 4.91 -8.19 -1.95
N PHE A 80 6.11 -8.65 -1.62
CA PHE A 80 7.34 -8.21 -2.27
C PHE A 80 8.37 -9.33 -2.30
N ARG A 81 9.40 -9.19 -3.13
CA ARG A 81 10.53 -10.14 -3.15
C ARG A 81 11.76 -9.49 -2.53
N VAL A 82 12.51 -10.30 -1.80
CA VAL A 82 13.80 -9.92 -1.21
C VAL A 82 14.86 -10.85 -1.74
N ASN A 83 16.04 -10.29 -2.04
CA ASN A 83 17.23 -11.09 -2.29
C ASN A 83 17.82 -11.46 -0.94
N ASP A 84 17.79 -12.75 -0.63
CA ASP A 84 18.25 -13.30 0.65
C ASP A 84 19.71 -13.78 0.58
N THR A 85 20.38 -13.62 -0.57
CA THR A 85 21.80 -13.98 -0.71
C THR A 85 22.70 -13.02 0.06
N LEU A 86 23.56 -13.58 0.90
CA LEU A 86 24.55 -12.81 1.64
C LEU A 86 25.67 -12.28 0.73
N PRO A 87 26.25 -11.10 1.03
CA PRO A 87 27.42 -10.63 0.31
C PRO A 87 28.59 -11.62 0.40
N GLY A 88 29.06 -12.12 -0.74
CA GLY A 88 30.18 -13.06 -0.82
C GLY A 88 29.80 -14.55 -0.71
N ASP A 89 28.52 -14.87 -0.57
CA ASP A 89 28.04 -16.24 -0.68
C ASP A 89 28.20 -16.75 -2.13
N PRO A 90 28.89 -17.88 -2.36
CA PRO A 90 29.02 -18.47 -3.70
C PRO A 90 27.72 -19.07 -4.24
N SER A 91 26.64 -19.12 -3.44
CA SER A 91 25.34 -19.58 -3.89
C SER A 91 24.71 -18.66 -4.97
N ALA A 92 23.83 -19.23 -5.79
CA ALA A 92 23.08 -18.45 -6.78
C ALA A 92 22.10 -17.51 -6.10
N THR A 93 21.82 -16.35 -6.72
CA THR A 93 20.88 -15.35 -6.18
C THR A 93 19.54 -15.97 -5.78
N HIS A 94 19.20 -15.88 -4.50
CA HIS A 94 18.01 -16.47 -3.92
C HIS A 94 16.95 -15.40 -3.63
N TRP A 95 15.85 -15.44 -4.38
CA TRP A 95 14.78 -14.46 -4.28
C TRP A 95 13.55 -15.05 -3.60
N VAL A 96 13.30 -14.63 -2.36
CA VAL A 96 12.18 -15.09 -1.55
C VAL A 96 11.02 -14.10 -1.61
N TRP A 97 9.79 -14.62 -1.61
CA TRP A 97 8.59 -13.81 -1.42
C TRP A 97 8.40 -13.49 0.06
N GLN A 98 7.93 -12.29 0.36
CA GLN A 98 7.61 -11.85 1.72
C GLN A 98 6.24 -11.20 1.79
N ARG A 99 5.58 -11.37 2.93
CA ARG A 99 4.34 -10.65 3.28
C ARG A 99 4.69 -9.26 3.77
N GLY A 100 4.08 -8.25 3.17
CA GLY A 100 4.21 -6.87 3.63
C GLY A 100 3.02 -6.42 4.47
N GLY A 101 3.11 -5.17 4.90
CA GLY A 101 2.01 -4.44 5.52
C GLY A 101 0.85 -4.17 4.54
N TRP A 102 -0.06 -3.32 4.98
CA TRP A 102 -1.22 -2.91 4.18
C TRP A 102 -0.89 -1.71 3.31
N LEU A 103 -1.50 -1.66 2.13
CA LEU A 103 -1.48 -0.53 1.22
C LEU A 103 -2.85 0.12 1.23
N LEU A 104 -2.86 1.45 1.26
CA LEU A 104 -4.03 2.26 0.95
C LEU A 104 -3.89 2.75 -0.50
N VAL A 105 -4.93 2.49 -1.30
CA VAL A 105 -4.96 2.83 -2.71
C VAL A 105 -6.13 3.78 -3.00
N ASP A 106 -5.82 4.87 -3.68
CA ASP A 106 -6.79 5.85 -4.17
C ASP A 106 -7.07 5.61 -5.66
N ARG A 107 -8.31 5.22 -5.96
CA ARG A 107 -8.75 4.95 -7.34
C ARG A 107 -8.73 6.19 -8.23
N MET A 108 -8.99 7.36 -7.67
CA MET A 108 -9.11 8.60 -8.45
C MET A 108 -7.75 9.13 -8.87
N THR A 109 -6.76 9.08 -7.97
CA THR A 109 -5.42 9.64 -8.18
C THR A 109 -4.39 8.60 -8.58
N GLY A 110 -4.72 7.30 -8.52
CA GLY A 110 -3.77 6.23 -8.73
C GLY A 110 -2.71 6.10 -7.63
N ARG A 111 -2.84 6.87 -6.54
CA ARG A 111 -1.86 6.90 -5.45
C ARG A 111 -1.92 5.61 -4.65
N ILE A 112 -0.75 5.01 -4.44
CA ILE A 112 -0.54 3.86 -3.56
C ILE A 112 0.35 4.34 -2.42
N SER A 113 -0.07 4.10 -1.18
CA SER A 113 0.67 4.49 0.02
C SER A 113 0.66 3.36 1.05
N ALA A 114 1.72 3.26 1.85
CA ALA A 114 1.74 2.33 2.97
C ALA A 114 0.73 2.78 4.04
N LEU A 115 -0.09 1.85 4.52
CA LEU A 115 -0.98 2.06 5.65
C LEU A 115 -0.28 1.58 6.91
N ALA A 116 0.11 2.53 7.76
CA ALA A 116 0.71 2.24 9.05
C ALA A 116 -0.38 1.79 10.03
N LEU A 117 -0.37 0.50 10.39
CA LEU A 117 -1.19 -0.06 11.45
C LEU A 117 -0.31 -0.22 12.70
N PRO A 118 -0.68 0.35 13.86
CA PRO A 118 0.10 0.26 15.09
C PRO A 118 0.39 -1.19 15.51
N GLU A 119 1.62 -1.52 15.91
CA GLU A 119 2.02 -2.85 16.39
C GLU A 119 1.68 -4.01 15.43
N PHE A 120 1.42 -3.72 14.15
CA PHE A 120 1.05 -4.73 13.18
C PHE A 120 2.28 -5.49 12.70
N ASP A 121 2.30 -6.81 12.88
CA ASP A 121 3.35 -7.67 12.39
C ASP A 121 2.94 -8.34 11.06
N PRO A 122 3.65 -8.09 9.94
CA PRO A 122 3.30 -8.67 8.65
C PRO A 122 3.36 -10.20 8.56
N SER A 123 4.07 -10.87 9.46
CA SER A 123 4.25 -12.33 9.47
C SER A 123 3.13 -13.01 10.26
N TYR A 124 2.79 -12.47 11.42
CA TYR A 124 1.91 -13.10 12.41
C TYR A 124 0.51 -12.46 12.50
N SER A 125 0.38 -11.18 12.20
CA SER A 125 -0.91 -10.49 12.29
C SER A 125 -1.79 -10.76 11.07
N VAL A 126 -3.08 -10.96 11.35
CA VAL A 126 -4.17 -11.04 10.36
C VAL A 126 -5.17 -9.94 10.67
N VAL A 127 -5.57 -9.19 9.66
CA VAL A 127 -6.54 -8.09 9.81
C VAL A 127 -7.91 -8.55 9.33
N SER A 128 -8.89 -8.37 10.20
CA SER A 128 -10.31 -8.40 9.86
C SER A 128 -10.79 -6.97 9.63
N TRP A 129 -11.43 -6.73 8.48
CA TRP A 129 -11.84 -5.40 8.07
C TRP A 129 -13.35 -5.21 8.21
N TYR A 130 -13.76 -4.05 8.70
CA TYR A 130 -15.16 -3.63 8.72
C TYR A 130 -15.25 -2.13 8.46
N ARG A 131 -15.79 -1.73 7.30
CA ARG A 131 -15.82 -0.33 6.85
C ARG A 131 -14.42 0.29 6.92
N ASP A 132 -14.26 1.37 7.69
CA ASP A 132 -13.02 2.08 7.99
C ASP A 132 -12.29 1.54 9.23
N TYR A 133 -12.69 0.39 9.78
CA TYR A 133 -12.04 -0.24 10.93
C TYR A 133 -11.24 -1.47 10.53
N ALA A 134 -10.07 -1.61 11.16
CA ALA A 134 -9.19 -2.76 11.11
C ALA A 134 -9.09 -3.39 12.50
N ALA A 135 -9.45 -4.66 12.64
CA ALA A 135 -9.27 -5.43 13.87
C ALA A 135 -8.18 -6.49 13.67
N TYR A 136 -7.17 -6.54 14.54
CA TYR A 136 -6.04 -7.48 14.42
C TYR A 136 -5.33 -7.71 15.76
N CYS A 137 -4.51 -8.76 15.78
CA CYS A 137 -3.58 -9.00 16.89
C CYS A 137 -2.27 -8.25 16.60
N GLY A 138 -1.92 -7.27 17.43
CA GLY A 138 -0.62 -6.61 17.41
C GLY A 138 0.40 -7.31 18.31
N VAL A 139 1.68 -7.09 18.04
CA VAL A 139 2.81 -7.64 18.81
C VAL A 139 3.70 -6.49 19.26
N SER A 140 4.08 -6.46 20.54
CA SER A 140 5.02 -5.45 21.04
C SER A 140 6.39 -5.54 20.36
N ASP A 141 7.14 -4.44 20.35
CA ASP A 141 8.51 -4.38 19.82
C ASP A 141 9.45 -5.46 20.39
N ASP A 142 9.25 -5.87 21.65
CA ASP A 142 10.04 -6.92 22.31
C ASP A 142 9.53 -8.35 22.04
N GLY A 143 8.42 -8.50 21.31
CA GLY A 143 7.77 -9.77 20.99
C GLY A 143 7.05 -10.44 22.16
N LYS A 144 7.03 -9.83 23.35
CA LYS A 144 6.57 -10.48 24.59
C LYS A 144 5.09 -10.26 24.90
N LYS A 145 4.44 -9.28 24.26
CA LYS A 145 3.04 -8.94 24.51
C LYS A 145 2.26 -9.02 23.21
N LEU A 146 1.03 -9.52 23.34
CA LEU A 146 0.03 -9.53 22.29
C LEU A 146 -1.10 -8.57 22.67
N PHE A 147 -1.53 -7.77 21.70
CA PHE A 147 -2.62 -6.82 21.85
C PHE A 147 -3.75 -7.17 20.89
N ALA A 148 -5.00 -7.09 21.34
CA ALA A 148 -6.13 -7.01 20.42
C ALA A 148 -6.37 -5.54 20.09
N ILE A 149 -6.14 -5.15 18.83
CA ILE A 149 -6.21 -3.76 18.38
C ILE A 149 -7.40 -3.60 17.46
N VAL A 150 -8.18 -2.54 17.69
CA VAL A 150 -9.15 -2.01 16.74
C VAL A 150 -8.68 -0.62 16.35
N PHE A 151 -8.36 -0.45 15.08
CA PHE A 151 -7.83 0.79 14.53
C PHE A 151 -8.83 1.37 13.53
N GLN A 152 -9.24 2.62 13.73
CA GLN A 152 -10.06 3.35 12.77
C GLN A 152 -9.16 4.13 11.81
N LEU A 153 -9.40 3.99 10.51
CA LEU A 153 -8.71 4.77 9.48
C LEU A 153 -9.28 6.18 9.47
N ASP A 154 -8.44 7.15 9.81
CA ASP A 154 -8.87 8.53 9.90
C ASP A 154 -9.11 9.18 8.52
N ALA A 155 -9.99 10.18 8.49
CA ALA A 155 -10.37 10.90 7.26
C ALA A 155 -9.21 11.68 6.61
N ALA A 156 -8.05 11.82 7.26
CA ALA A 156 -6.85 12.41 6.67
C ALA A 156 -6.24 11.58 5.52
N SER A 157 -6.68 10.33 5.37
CA SER A 157 -6.46 9.53 4.15
C SER A 157 -7.29 10.00 2.93
N ARG A 158 -8.19 10.99 3.11
CA ARG A 158 -9.11 11.52 2.09
C ARG A 158 -8.64 12.79 1.38
N SER A 159 -7.51 13.41 1.79
CA SER A 159 -6.96 14.61 1.15
C SER A 159 -5.95 14.28 0.05
#